data_AF-A0A957RWP2-F1
#
_entry.id   AF-A0A957RWP2-F1
#
_cell.length_a   1.000
_cell.length_b   1.000
_cell.length_c   1.000
_cell.angle_alpha   90.00
_cell.angle_beta   90.00
_cell.angle_gamma   90.00
#
_symmetry.space_group_name_H-M   'P 1'
#
loop_
_entity.id
_entity.type
_entity.pdbx_description
1 polymer ?
#
loop_
_entity_poly.entity_id
_entity_poly.type
_entity_poly.pdbx_seq_one_letter_code
_entity_poly.pdbx_strand_id
1 'polypeptide(L)'
;MSDRATGARTTIYKRTADGGEIAVGYIDAVGTICRLRWGEGVPAGRVTGDGLVFRKTAHDERELGTFTADGTVRSHGLFEGGELGWVDPDGVVNQGGLIIAEEEVGRVEGPWPEAAAAALLLLFLPDDAEENKRFS
;
A
#
# COMPACT_ATOMS: atom_id res chain seq x y z
N MET A 1 26.53 2.58 3.01
CA MET A 1 25.84 3.26 1.89
C MET A 1 25.91 2.35 0.69
N SER A 2 24.89 1.50 0.50
CA SER A 2 24.83 0.55 -0.60
C SER A 2 23.63 0.88 -1.46
N ASP A 3 23.88 1.78 -2.41
CA ASP A 3 23.03 2.08 -3.55
C ASP A 3 23.16 0.91 -4.55
N ARG A 4 22.22 -0.05 -4.53
CA ARG A 4 22.21 -1.20 -5.45
C ARG A 4 20.83 -1.86 -5.54
N ALA A 5 19.90 -1.15 -6.17
CA ALA A 5 18.86 -1.69 -7.07
C ALA A 5 17.89 -0.57 -7.47
N THR A 6 18.37 0.44 -8.20
CA THR A 6 17.53 1.47 -8.83
C THR A 6 16.89 0.93 -10.10
N GLY A 7 16.26 -0.25 -10.01
CA GLY A 7 15.29 -0.70 -11.00
C GLY A 7 13.95 -0.08 -10.61
N ALA A 8 13.59 1.05 -11.21
CA ALA A 8 12.28 1.71 -11.23
C ALA A 8 11.25 1.21 -10.17
N ARG A 9 11.56 1.35 -8.88
CA ARG A 9 10.67 0.94 -7.79
C ARG A 9 9.88 2.14 -7.28
N THR A 10 8.68 1.88 -6.80
CA THR A 10 7.84 2.89 -6.15
C THR A 10 7.88 2.67 -4.65
N THR A 11 8.46 3.59 -3.91
CA THR A 11 8.57 3.53 -2.44
C THR A 11 7.26 3.93 -1.80
N ILE A 12 6.89 3.25 -0.71
CA ILE A 12 5.67 3.50 0.06
C ILE A 12 6.05 4.03 1.44
N TYR A 13 5.54 5.20 1.77
CA TYR A 13 5.70 5.86 3.06
C TYR A 13 4.37 5.87 3.80
N LYS A 14 4.39 5.49 5.08
CA LYS A 14 3.25 5.58 5.99
C LYS A 14 3.43 6.80 6.89
N ARG A 15 2.38 7.59 7.07
CA ARG A 15 2.37 8.68 8.05
C ARG A 15 2.35 8.12 9.47
N THR A 16 3.14 8.71 10.36
CA THR A 16 3.18 8.33 11.78
C THR A 16 2.31 9.28 12.61
N ALA A 17 1.92 8.84 13.81
CA ALA A 17 1.03 9.61 14.70
C ALA A 17 1.62 10.96 15.14
N ASP A 18 2.94 11.12 15.11
CA ASP A 18 3.66 12.37 15.38
C ASP A 18 3.81 13.27 14.13
N GLY A 19 3.18 12.90 13.01
CA GLY A 19 3.20 13.66 11.77
C GLY A 19 4.42 13.43 10.87
N GLY A 20 5.31 12.50 11.25
CA GLY A 20 6.42 12.05 10.42
C GLY A 20 6.01 11.05 9.33
N GLU A 21 6.99 10.58 8.57
CA GLU A 21 6.82 9.54 7.55
C GLU A 21 7.88 8.44 7.76
N ILE A 22 7.46 7.18 7.60
CA ILE A 22 8.37 6.03 7.60
C ILE A 22 8.20 5.21 6.32
N ALA A 23 9.31 4.81 5.71
CA ALA A 23 9.28 3.89 4.58
C ALA A 23 8.87 2.48 5.06
N VAL A 24 7.74 1.97 4.58
CA VAL A 24 7.18 0.68 5.01
C VAL A 24 7.35 -0.41 3.96
N GLY A 25 7.56 -0.03 2.69
CA GLY A 25 7.61 -0.97 1.59
C GLY A 25 7.92 -0.32 0.25
N TYR A 26 7.86 -1.12 -0.80
CA TYR A 26 7.92 -0.65 -2.17
C TYR A 26 7.21 -1.63 -3.12
N ILE A 27 6.88 -1.16 -4.32
CA ILE A 27 6.53 -1.99 -5.46
C ILE A 27 7.70 -2.03 -6.43
N ASP A 28 8.10 -3.22 -6.87
CA ASP A 28 9.14 -3.38 -7.89
C ASP A 28 8.58 -3.21 -9.31
N ALA A 29 9.48 -3.21 -10.31
CA ALA A 29 9.10 -2.99 -11.71
C ALA A 29 8.21 -4.10 -12.33
N VAL A 30 7.99 -5.22 -11.63
CA VAL A 30 7.13 -6.32 -12.09
C VAL A 30 5.83 -6.42 -11.29
N GLY A 31 5.59 -5.49 -10.35
CA GLY A 31 4.37 -5.43 -9.55
C GLY A 31 4.43 -6.26 -8.26
N THR A 32 5.60 -6.72 -7.82
CA THR A 32 5.74 -7.35 -6.50
C THR A 32 5.66 -6.29 -5.41
N ILE A 33 4.80 -6.51 -4.42
CA ILE A 33 4.73 -5.69 -3.21
C ILE A 33 5.73 -6.26 -2.20
N CYS A 34 6.70 -5.45 -1.79
CA CYS A 34 7.72 -5.81 -0.81
C CYS A 34 7.55 -4.98 0.46
N ARG A 35 7.54 -5.64 1.62
CA ARG A 35 7.61 -5.00 2.94
C ARG A 35 9.07 -4.77 3.31
N LEU A 36 9.40 -3.59 3.82
CA LEU A 36 10.72 -3.32 4.37
C LEU A 36 10.85 -3.92 5.77
N ARG A 37 11.86 -4.76 5.99
CA ARG A 37 12.30 -5.26 7.29
C ARG A 37 13.79 -5.07 7.41
N TRP A 38 14.22 -4.24 8.36
CA TRP A 38 15.64 -3.90 8.57
C TRP A 38 16.38 -3.44 7.30
N GLY A 39 15.67 -2.74 6.40
CA GLY A 39 16.21 -2.24 5.13
C GLY A 39 16.15 -3.24 3.98
N GLU A 40 15.75 -4.49 4.23
CA GLU A 40 15.56 -5.51 3.19
C GLU A 40 14.09 -5.64 2.80
N GLY A 41 13.82 -5.86 1.51
CA GLY A 41 12.46 -6.07 0.99
C GLY A 41 12.07 -7.54 1.06
N VAL A 42 11.01 -7.85 1.81
CA VAL A 42 10.40 -9.17 1.89
C VAL A 42 9.10 -9.18 1.09
N PRO A 43 8.93 -10.10 0.10
CA PRO A 43 7.69 -10.17 -0.67
C PRO A 43 6.47 -10.39 0.22
N ALA A 44 5.49 -9.48 0.13
CA ALA A 44 4.27 -9.47 0.92
C ALA A 44 3.01 -9.63 0.05
N GLY A 45 3.12 -9.39 -1.25
CA GLY A 45 1.98 -9.46 -2.17
C GLY A 45 2.39 -9.12 -3.59
N ARG A 46 1.40 -8.91 -4.45
CA ARG A 46 1.59 -8.45 -5.83
C ARG A 46 0.38 -7.68 -6.33
N VAL A 47 0.59 -6.90 -7.37
CA VAL A 47 -0.49 -6.32 -8.18
C VAL A 47 -0.55 -6.97 -9.56
N THR A 48 -1.66 -6.81 -10.24
CA THR A 48 -1.84 -7.20 -11.64
C THR A 48 -2.03 -5.99 -12.55
N GLY A 49 -1.81 -6.17 -13.85
CA GLY A 49 -1.98 -5.09 -14.83
C GLY A 49 -3.42 -4.61 -15.01
N ASP A 50 -4.41 -5.40 -14.60
CA ASP A 50 -5.83 -5.04 -14.55
C ASP A 50 -6.26 -4.41 -13.21
N GLY A 51 -5.31 -4.10 -12.32
CA GLY A 51 -5.56 -3.30 -11.12
C GLY A 51 -5.98 -4.11 -9.89
N LEU A 52 -5.80 -5.44 -9.86
CA LEU A 52 -6.07 -6.24 -8.66
C LEU A 52 -4.87 -6.24 -7.71
N VAL A 53 -5.16 -6.31 -6.40
CA VAL A 53 -4.14 -6.38 -5.34
C VAL A 53 -4.29 -7.68 -4.57
N PHE A 54 -3.18 -8.42 -4.45
CA PHE A 54 -3.12 -9.69 -3.75
C PHE A 54 -2.11 -9.65 -2.60
N ARG A 55 -2.49 -10.23 -1.47
CA ARG A 55 -1.57 -10.53 -0.35
C ARG A 55 -1.06 -11.96 -0.46
N LYS A 56 0.24 -12.13 -0.25
CA LYS A 56 0.86 -13.45 -0.08
C LYS A 56 0.53 -14.01 1.30
N THR A 57 0.02 -15.23 1.36
CA THR A 57 -0.21 -15.98 2.61
C THR A 57 0.76 -17.17 2.68
N ALA A 58 0.68 -17.98 3.75
CA ALA A 58 1.57 -19.13 3.94
C ALA A 58 1.45 -20.19 2.83
N HIS A 59 0.27 -20.34 2.24
CA HIS A 59 -0.03 -21.41 1.28
C HIS A 59 -0.72 -20.94 0.00
N ASP A 60 -1.15 -19.68 -0.07
CA ASP A 60 -1.94 -19.16 -1.20
C ASP A 60 -1.81 -17.63 -1.30
N GLU A 61 -2.56 -17.02 -2.22
CA GLU A 61 -2.77 -15.59 -2.32
C GLU A 61 -4.22 -15.24 -1.96
N ARG A 62 -4.41 -14.06 -1.35
CA ARG A 62 -5.75 -13.52 -1.08
C ARG A 62 -5.91 -12.19 -1.80
N GLU A 63 -6.95 -12.07 -2.61
CA GLU A 63 -7.36 -10.79 -3.19
C GLU A 63 -7.82 -9.84 -2.08
N LEU A 64 -7.31 -8.62 -2.10
CA LEU A 64 -7.63 -7.58 -1.11
C LEU A 64 -8.59 -6.53 -1.67
N GLY A 65 -8.49 -6.23 -2.97
CA GLY A 65 -9.22 -5.16 -3.60
C GLY A 65 -8.65 -4.78 -4.96
N THR A 66 -9.09 -3.61 -5.45
CA THR A 66 -8.72 -3.07 -6.75
C THR A 66 -8.23 -1.62 -6.67
N PHE A 67 -7.51 -1.19 -7.69
CA PHE A 67 -7.20 0.21 -7.95
C PHE A 67 -7.43 0.56 -9.42
N THR A 68 -7.64 1.84 -9.67
CA THR A 68 -7.86 2.41 -11.02
C THR A 68 -6.72 3.33 -11.42
N ALA A 69 -6.65 3.65 -12.71
CA ALA A 69 -5.57 4.47 -13.27
C ALA A 69 -5.64 5.96 -12.84
N ASP A 70 -6.76 6.40 -12.28
CA ASP A 70 -6.94 7.71 -11.64
C ASP A 70 -6.60 7.69 -10.14
N GLY A 71 -6.13 6.56 -9.61
CA GLY A 71 -5.63 6.44 -8.25
C GLY A 71 -6.67 6.05 -7.20
N THR A 72 -7.94 5.84 -7.56
CA THR A 72 -8.95 5.36 -6.61
C THR A 72 -8.71 3.90 -6.20
N VAL A 73 -8.90 3.58 -4.92
CA VAL A 73 -8.69 2.25 -4.34
C VAL A 73 -9.97 1.75 -3.69
N ARG A 74 -10.32 0.49 -3.94
CA ARG A 74 -11.52 -0.17 -3.40
C ARG A 74 -11.15 -1.46 -2.70
N SER A 75 -11.77 -1.72 -1.54
CA SER A 75 -11.59 -2.99 -0.82
C SER A 75 -12.64 -4.02 -1.22
N HIS A 76 -12.25 -5.28 -1.33
CA HIS A 76 -13.16 -6.42 -1.49
C HIS A 76 -13.34 -7.23 -0.20
N GLY A 77 -12.84 -6.74 0.94
CA GLY A 77 -12.89 -7.45 2.21
C GLY A 77 -13.29 -6.61 3.42
N LEU A 78 -12.61 -5.49 3.65
CA LEU A 78 -12.72 -4.73 4.92
C LEU A 78 -14.03 -3.92 5.03
N PHE A 79 -14.57 -3.51 3.89
CA PHE A 79 -15.85 -2.84 3.73
C PHE A 79 -16.45 -3.40 2.43
N GLU A 80 -17.72 -3.81 2.41
CA GLU A 80 -18.35 -4.43 1.23
C GLU A 80 -18.26 -3.50 0.00
N GLY A 81 -17.22 -3.68 -0.83
CA GLY A 81 -17.07 -3.00 -2.14
C GLY A 81 -16.90 -1.48 -2.10
N GLY A 82 -16.63 -0.90 -0.93
CA GLY A 82 -16.52 0.53 -0.75
C GLY A 82 -15.20 1.12 -1.28
N GLU A 83 -15.26 2.39 -1.69
CA GLU A 83 -14.08 3.22 -1.85
C GLU A 83 -13.36 3.35 -0.51
N LEU A 84 -12.06 3.07 -0.53
CA LEU A 84 -11.20 3.07 0.65
C LEU A 84 -10.32 4.33 0.71
N GLY A 85 -10.01 4.91 -0.45
CA GLY A 85 -9.13 6.05 -0.56
C GLY A 85 -8.65 6.27 -1.99
N TRP A 86 -7.74 7.21 -2.16
CA TRP A 86 -7.13 7.55 -3.45
C TRP A 86 -5.69 8.03 -3.28
N VAL A 87 -4.97 8.13 -4.40
CA VAL A 87 -3.69 8.84 -4.47
C VAL A 87 -3.83 10.09 -5.32
N ASP A 88 -3.32 11.21 -4.80
CA ASP A 88 -3.26 12.47 -5.52
C ASP A 88 -2.09 12.47 -6.52
N PRO A 89 -2.11 13.33 -7.56
CA PRO A 89 -1.05 13.37 -8.58
C PRO A 89 0.36 13.68 -8.06
N ASP A 90 0.49 14.25 -6.86
CA ASP A 90 1.77 14.51 -6.19
C ASP A 90 2.26 13.33 -5.33
N GLY A 91 1.50 12.23 -5.30
CA GLY A 91 1.82 11.00 -4.60
C GLY A 91 1.30 10.94 -3.16
N VAL A 92 0.53 11.93 -2.71
CA VAL A 92 -0.13 11.89 -1.40
C VAL A 92 -1.24 10.83 -1.40
N VAL A 93 -1.28 9.98 -0.38
CA VAL A 93 -2.28 8.91 -0.25
C VAL A 93 -3.27 9.27 0.85
N ASN A 94 -4.54 9.36 0.46
CA ASN A 94 -5.64 9.66 1.35
C ASN A 94 -6.48 8.41 1.59
N GLN A 95 -6.85 8.18 2.84
CA GLN A 95 -7.88 7.22 3.22
C GLN A 95 -9.19 8.00 3.42
N GLY A 96 -10.26 7.53 2.78
CA GLY A 96 -11.53 8.25 2.79
C GLY A 96 -12.61 7.52 2.03
N GLY A 97 -13.86 7.90 2.27
CA GLY A 97 -15.03 7.33 1.59
C GLY A 97 -16.32 7.87 2.19
N LEU A 98 -17.48 7.44 1.69
CA LEU A 98 -18.79 8.02 2.02
C LEU A 98 -19.14 8.07 3.53
N ILE A 99 -18.47 7.27 4.36
CA ILE A 99 -18.69 7.15 5.80
C ILE A 99 -17.41 7.46 6.62
N ILE A 100 -16.25 7.54 5.98
CA ILE A 100 -14.95 7.70 6.65
C ILE A 100 -14.46 9.14 6.43
N ALA A 101 -14.03 9.81 7.49
CA ALA A 101 -13.41 11.11 7.37
C ALA A 101 -12.12 11.02 6.55
N GLU A 102 -11.90 11.98 5.67
CA GLU A 102 -10.71 12.03 4.83
C GLU A 102 -9.48 12.28 5.70
N GLU A 103 -8.49 11.40 5.58
CA GLU A 103 -7.22 11.47 6.30
C GLU A 103 -6.06 11.18 5.37
N GLU A 104 -5.04 12.03 5.41
CA GLU A 104 -3.76 11.77 4.75
C GLU A 104 -2.99 10.71 5.54
N VAL A 105 -2.86 9.51 4.97
CA VAL A 105 -2.29 8.33 5.66
C VAL A 105 -0.87 7.99 5.21
N GLY A 106 -0.39 8.64 4.15
CA GLY A 106 0.98 8.44 3.69
C GLY A 106 1.23 9.00 2.30
N ARG A 107 2.28 8.50 1.67
CA ARG A 107 2.80 9.03 0.41
C ARG A 107 3.53 7.96 -0.37
N VAL A 108 3.60 8.12 -1.69
CA VAL A 108 4.33 7.23 -2.59
C VAL A 108 5.29 8.00 -3.48
N GLU A 109 6.42 7.38 -3.80
CA GLU A 109 7.43 7.98 -4.69
C GLU A 109 7.91 6.96 -5.72
N GLY A 110 7.69 7.23 -7.00
CA GLY A 110 8.19 6.41 -8.10
C GLY A 110 7.19 6.25 -9.23
N PRO A 111 7.43 5.32 -10.16
CA PRO A 111 6.73 5.27 -11.43
C PRO A 111 5.30 4.70 -11.34
N TRP A 112 4.93 3.99 -10.26
CA TRP A 112 3.65 3.28 -10.11
C TRP A 112 2.89 3.74 -8.85
N PRO A 113 2.52 5.03 -8.75
CA PRO A 113 1.93 5.59 -7.54
C PRO A 113 0.58 4.96 -7.17
N GLU A 114 -0.28 4.66 -8.14
CA GLU A 114 -1.62 4.10 -7.91
C GLU A 114 -1.54 2.70 -7.29
N ALA A 115 -0.68 1.84 -7.84
CA ALA A 115 -0.44 0.51 -7.31
C ALA A 115 0.16 0.58 -5.89
N ALA A 116 1.10 1.51 -5.66
CA ALA A 116 1.77 1.69 -4.39
C ALA A 116 0.83 2.21 -3.30
N ALA A 117 -0.09 3.11 -3.65
CA ALA A 117 -1.13 3.60 -2.77
C ALA A 117 -2.13 2.50 -2.42
N ALA A 118 -2.50 1.67 -3.39
CA ALA A 118 -3.34 0.51 -3.17
C ALA A 118 -2.70 -0.48 -2.18
N ALA A 119 -1.39 -0.72 -2.30
CA ALA A 119 -0.65 -1.53 -1.33
C ALA A 119 -0.65 -0.90 0.07
N LEU A 120 -0.49 0.42 0.20
CA LEU A 120 -0.57 1.12 1.49
C LEU A 120 -1.93 0.89 2.16
N LEU A 121 -3.01 1.20 1.45
CA LEU A 121 -4.38 1.16 1.96
C LEU A 121 -4.89 -0.26 2.23
N LEU A 122 -4.58 -1.23 1.35
CA LEU A 122 -5.15 -2.58 1.42
C LEU A 122 -4.28 -3.57 2.19
N LEU A 123 -2.98 -3.32 2.33
CA LEU A 123 -2.04 -4.27 2.94
C LEU A 123 -1.30 -3.68 4.15
N PHE A 124 -0.64 -2.52 4.01
CA PHE A 124 0.23 -2.03 5.08
C PHE A 124 -0.55 -1.45 6.28
N LEU A 125 -1.55 -0.60 6.05
CA LEU A 125 -2.36 -0.04 7.15
C LEU A 125 -3.17 -1.14 7.87
N PRO A 126 -3.84 -2.07 7.17
CA PRO A 126 -4.56 -3.14 7.85
C PRO A 126 -3.65 -4.08 8.65
N ASP A 127 -2.51 -4.49 8.09
CA ASP A 127 -1.57 -5.36 8.81
C ASP A 127 -1.02 -4.67 10.07
N ASP A 128 -0.69 -3.37 9.99
CA ASP A 128 -0.22 -2.58 11.16
C ASP A 128 -1.32 -2.47 12.24
N ALA A 129 -2.57 -2.27 11.83
CA ALA A 129 -3.71 -2.26 12.74
C ALA A 129 -3.97 -3.64 13.39
N GLU A 130 -3.80 -4.74 12.64
CA GLU A 130 -3.89 -6.11 13.16
C GLU A 130 -2.74 -6.42 14.15
N GLU A 131 -1.51 -5.99 13.85
CA GLU A 131 -0.35 -6.14 14.73
C GLU A 131 -0.57 -5.37 16.05
N ASN A 132 -0.98 -4.10 15.99
CA ASN A 132 -1.24 -3.28 17.17
C ASN A 132 -2.35 -3.86 18.07
N LYS A 133 -3.39 -4.47 17.51
CA LYS A 133 -4.45 -5.16 18.28
C LYS A 133 -3.97 -6.40 19.02
N ARG A 134 -2.93 -7.09 18.53
CA ARG A 134 -2.40 -8.31 19.16
C ARG A 134 -1.50 -8.02 20.37
N PHE A 135 -1.00 -6.79 20.47
CA PHE A 135 -0.09 -6.36 21.53
C PHE A 135 -0.71 -5.40 22.55
N SER A 136 -2.01 -5.10 22.42
CA SER A 136 -2.82 -4.37 23.42
C SER A 136 -3.62 -5.33 24.29
#